data_AF-A0A1M7K5J4-F1
#
_entry.id   AF-A0A1M7K5J4-F1
#
_cell.length_a   1.000
_cell.length_b   1.000
_cell.length_c   1.000
_cell.angle_alpha   90.00
_cell.angle_beta   90.00
_cell.angle_gamma   90.00
#
_symmetry.space_group_name_H-M   'P 1'
#
loop_
_entity.id
_entity.type
_entity.pdbx_description
1 polymer ?
#
loop_
_entity_poly.entity_id
_entity_poly.type
_entity_poly.pdbx_seq_one_letter_code
_entity_poly.pdbx_strand_id
1 'polypeptide(L)'
;MLDWDAGFLNKARGGRKRTTSGGSRRSSTDDRDGEGGPDEAVAFIAETVAELVKLAKNHRLEVLSHLLGMAQLEAEERMRTRSKHKLS
;
A
#
# COMPACT_ATOMS: atom_id res chain seq x y z
N MET A 1 -22.61 -6.11 -15.70
CA MET A 1 -21.20 -6.18 -16.13
C MET A 1 -20.54 -4.97 -15.51
N LEU A 2 -19.78 -5.17 -14.42
CA LEU A 2 -19.18 -4.06 -13.68
C LEU A 2 -17.84 -3.73 -14.34
N ASP A 3 -17.72 -2.50 -14.83
CA ASP A 3 -16.52 -1.93 -15.44
C ASP A 3 -15.43 -1.80 -14.36
N TRP A 4 -14.41 -2.65 -14.44
CA TRP A 4 -13.21 -2.57 -13.62
C TRP A 4 -12.19 -1.78 -14.43
N ASP A 5 -12.27 -0.45 -14.35
CA ASP A 5 -11.52 0.47 -15.20
C ASP A 5 -10.00 0.19 -15.15
N ALA A 6 -9.43 0.04 -16.34
CA ALA A 6 -8.05 -0.27 -16.65
C ALA A 6 -7.07 0.90 -16.38
N GLY A 7 -7.26 1.63 -15.27
CA GLY A 7 -6.42 2.75 -14.86
C GLY A 7 -5.17 2.36 -14.06
N PHE A 8 -5.15 1.16 -13.46
CA PHE A 8 -4.11 0.77 -12.50
C PHE A 8 -2.78 0.32 -13.11
N LEU A 9 -2.70 0.07 -14.43
CA LEU A 9 -1.57 -0.67 -15.01
C LEU A 9 -0.61 0.12 -15.90
N ASN A 10 -0.79 1.43 -16.08
CA ASN A 10 0.02 2.16 -17.07
C ASN A 10 0.97 3.18 -16.46
N LYS A 11 2.02 2.71 -15.78
CA LYS A 11 3.23 3.53 -15.57
C LYS A 11 4.51 2.72 -15.45
N ALA A 12 4.91 2.10 -16.54
CA ALA A 12 6.27 1.55 -16.67
C ALA A 12 6.80 1.73 -18.10
N ARG A 13 7.26 2.94 -18.43
CA ARG A 13 8.16 3.16 -19.56
C ARG A 13 9.32 4.03 -19.11
N GLY A 14 10.31 3.37 -18.51
CA GLY A 14 11.60 3.95 -18.13
C GLY A 14 12.50 4.18 -19.35
N GLY A 15 13.00 5.41 -19.48
CA GLY A 15 13.89 5.84 -20.56
C GLY A 15 15.17 6.50 -20.05
N ARG A 16 16.25 5.71 -20.05
CA ARG A 16 17.65 6.05 -20.36
C ARG A 16 18.44 7.11 -19.53
N LYS A 17 19.33 6.53 -18.71
CA LYS A 17 20.51 6.99 -17.93
C LYS A 17 21.54 7.90 -18.66
N ARG A 18 22.16 8.88 -17.94
CA ARG A 18 23.60 9.28 -18.04
C ARG A 18 24.13 10.16 -16.87
N THR A 19 25.20 9.65 -16.20
CA THR A 19 26.47 10.27 -15.65
C THR A 19 26.41 11.55 -14.77
N THR A 20 27.09 11.73 -13.62
CA THR A 20 28.52 11.56 -13.26
C THR A 20 28.74 11.69 -11.73
N SER A 21 29.92 11.26 -11.29
CA SER A 21 30.59 11.31 -9.97
C SER A 21 30.40 12.52 -9.05
N GLY A 22 30.42 12.26 -7.74
CA GLY A 22 31.09 13.15 -6.77
C GLY A 22 30.47 13.22 -5.37
N GLY A 23 31.27 12.92 -4.34
CA GLY A 23 31.15 13.59 -3.04
C GLY A 23 30.55 12.78 -1.90
N SER A 24 31.42 12.15 -1.12
CA SER A 24 31.15 11.83 0.29
C SER A 24 30.96 13.14 1.07
N ARG A 25 29.77 13.36 1.64
CA ARG A 25 29.53 14.17 2.85
C ARG A 25 28.09 13.96 3.33
N ARG A 26 27.96 13.70 4.62
CA ARG A 26 26.72 13.47 5.36
C ARG A 26 25.80 14.71 5.28
N SER A 27 24.56 14.52 4.83
CA SER A 27 23.41 15.33 5.22
C SER A 27 22.14 14.52 5.01
N SER A 28 21.43 14.29 6.11
CA SER A 28 20.00 13.95 6.18
C SER A 28 19.17 14.86 5.25
N THR A 29 17.98 14.40 4.83
CA THR A 29 17.02 14.94 3.81
C THR A 29 17.31 14.43 2.40
N ASP A 30 16.41 13.87 1.61
CA ASP A 30 14.97 13.65 1.70
C ASP A 30 14.61 12.82 0.45
N ASP A 31 13.73 11.83 0.64
CA ASP A 31 12.75 11.31 -0.31
C ASP A 31 13.00 11.55 -1.80
N ARG A 32 13.47 10.54 -2.54
CA ARG A 32 13.04 10.29 -3.94
C ARG A 32 13.19 8.81 -4.36
N ASP A 33 12.05 8.30 -4.82
CA ASP A 33 11.87 7.21 -5.81
C ASP A 33 11.61 5.78 -5.30
N GLY A 34 10.85 5.65 -4.21
CA GLY A 34 10.06 4.44 -3.94
C GLY A 34 8.61 4.85 -3.73
N GLU A 35 7.80 4.85 -4.80
CA GLU A 35 6.36 5.11 -4.68
C GLU A 35 5.72 3.98 -3.85
N GLY A 36 5.24 4.31 -2.64
CA GLY A 36 4.68 3.33 -1.69
C GLY A 36 5.61 2.96 -0.53
N GLY A 37 5.65 3.78 0.52
CA GLY A 37 6.26 3.41 1.79
C GLY A 37 5.51 2.27 2.51
N PRO A 38 6.12 1.57 3.49
CA PRO A 38 5.45 0.49 4.24
C PRO A 38 4.15 0.90 4.94
N ASP A 39 4.01 2.18 5.28
CA ASP A 39 2.76 2.73 5.83
C ASP A 39 1.68 2.87 4.77
N GLU A 40 2.03 3.41 3.60
CA GLU A 40 1.14 3.54 2.44
C GLU A 40 0.67 2.16 1.96
N ALA A 41 1.56 1.17 1.92
CA ALA A 41 1.21 -0.20 1.57
C ALA A 41 0.19 -0.82 2.54
N VAL A 42 0.36 -0.60 3.85
CA VAL A 42 -0.58 -1.14 4.85
C VAL A 42 -1.92 -0.41 4.82
N ALA A 43 -1.92 0.90 4.64
CA ALA A 43 -3.14 1.68 4.45
C ALA A 43 -3.91 1.22 3.20
N PHE A 44 -3.21 1.04 2.07
CA PHE A 44 -3.79 0.54 0.83
C PHE A 44 -4.40 -0.86 0.99
N ILE A 45 -3.72 -1.76 1.69
CA ILE A 45 -4.25 -3.11 1.98
C ILE A 45 -5.51 -3.01 2.83
N ALA A 46 -5.51 -2.20 3.90
CA ALA A 46 -6.68 -2.04 4.77
C ALA A 46 -7.89 -1.51 4.00
N GLU A 47 -7.70 -0.48 3.17
CA GLU A 47 -8.74 0.09 2.31
C GLU A 47 -9.28 -0.93 1.30
N THR A 48 -8.39 -1.59 0.56
CA THR A 48 -8.76 -2.59 -0.44
C THR A 48 -9.55 -3.74 0.18
N VAL A 49 -9.10 -4.24 1.34
CA VAL A 49 -9.79 -5.34 2.04
C VAL A 49 -11.16 -4.90 2.53
N ALA A 50 -11.33 -3.67 3.02
CA ALA A 50 -12.63 -3.15 3.45
C ALA A 50 -13.66 -3.14 2.30
N GLU A 51 -13.25 -2.79 1.08
CA GLU A 51 -14.13 -2.86 -0.10
C GLU A 51 -14.48 -4.31 -0.48
N LEU A 52 -13.52 -5.24 -0.40
CA LEU A 52 -13.78 -6.65 -0.65
C LEU A 52 -14.74 -7.27 0.39
N VAL A 53 -14.68 -6.84 1.66
CA VAL A 53 -15.64 -7.26 2.68
C VAL A 53 -17.06 -6.89 2.27
N LYS A 54 -17.29 -5.67 1.78
CA LYS A 54 -18.60 -5.22 1.30
C LYS A 54 -19.09 -6.06 0.13
N LEU A 55 -18.21 -6.32 -0.85
CA LEU A 55 -18.53 -7.16 -2.00
C LEU A 55 -18.90 -8.59 -1.58
N ALA A 56 -18.12 -9.20 -0.69
CA ALA A 56 -18.39 -10.54 -0.18
C ALA A 56 -19.73 -10.63 0.56
N LYS A 57 -20.08 -9.60 1.35
CA LYS A 57 -21.39 -9.51 2.02
C LYS A 57 -22.54 -9.43 1.01
N ASN A 58 -22.42 -8.59 -0.01
CA ASN A 58 -23.44 -8.44 -1.06
C ASN A 58 -23.71 -9.75 -1.81
N HIS A 59 -22.68 -10.58 -1.98
CA HIS A 59 -22.78 -11.89 -2.62
C HIS A 59 -23.02 -13.06 -1.65
N ARG A 60 -23.27 -12.79 -0.36
CA ARG A 60 -23.51 -13.82 0.69
C ARG A 60 -22.36 -14.83 0.82
N LEU A 61 -21.12 -14.39 0.58
CA LEU A 61 -19.91 -15.20 0.74
C LEU A 61 -19.41 -15.09 2.19
N GLU A 62 -20.10 -15.75 3.12
CA GLU A 62 -19.92 -15.54 4.57
C GLU A 62 -18.50 -15.82 5.05
N VAL A 63 -17.91 -16.95 4.67
CA VAL A 63 -16.54 -17.33 5.04
C VAL A 63 -15.52 -16.35 4.48
N LEU A 64 -15.70 -15.91 3.23
CA LEU A 64 -14.80 -14.94 2.61
C LEU A 64 -14.88 -13.57 3.28
N SER A 65 -16.11 -13.10 3.59
CA SER A 65 -16.31 -11.85 4.32
C SER A 65 -15.65 -11.87 5.69
N HIS A 66 -15.72 -13.01 6.39
CA HIS A 66 -15.06 -13.20 7.67
C HIS A 66 -13.53 -13.13 7.55
N LEU A 67 -12.92 -13.87 6.62
CA LEU A 67 -11.47 -13.86 6.40
C LEU A 67 -10.95 -12.47 6.02
N LEU A 68 -11.68 -11.74 5.19
CA LEU A 68 -11.33 -10.37 4.81
C LEU A 68 -11.45 -9.41 6.01
N GLY A 69 -12.49 -9.55 6.84
CA GLY A 69 -12.59 -8.77 8.07
C GLY A 69 -11.39 -8.98 9.01
N MET A 70 -10.92 -10.22 9.13
CA MET A 70 -9.71 -10.54 9.90
C MET A 70 -8.46 -9.87 9.33
N ALA A 71 -8.28 -9.93 8.00
CA ALA A 71 -7.15 -9.31 7.32
C ALA A 71 -7.15 -7.76 7.48
N GLN A 72 -8.33 -7.13 7.46
CA GLN A 72 -8.47 -5.69 7.71
C GLN A 72 -7.97 -5.34 9.12
N LEU A 73 -8.45 -6.04 10.15
CA LEU A 73 -8.04 -5.79 11.53
C LEU A 73 -6.53 -5.97 11.73
N GLU A 74 -5.93 -6.97 11.07
CA GLU A 74 -4.49 -7.23 11.14
C GLU A 74 -3.67 -6.14 10.45
N ALA A 75 -4.16 -5.56 9.35
CA ALA A 75 -3.54 -4.42 8.69
C ALA A 75 -3.61 -3.15 9.56
N GLU A 76 -4.78 -2.87 10.14
CA GLU A 76 -4.94 -1.75 11.06
C GLU A 76 -4.03 -1.87 12.29
N GLU A 77 -3.88 -3.06 12.86
CA GLU A 77 -2.99 -3.26 14.01
C GLU A 77 -1.52 -3.02 13.66
N ARG A 78 -1.08 -3.46 12.48
CA ARG A 78 0.28 -3.16 11.97
C ARG A 78 0.55 -1.66 11.90
N MET A 79 -0.44 -0.86 11.51
CA MET A 79 -0.31 0.61 11.53
C MET A 79 -0.12 1.12 12.96
N ARG A 80 -0.96 0.67 13.91
CA ARG A 80 -0.87 1.10 15.31
C ARG A 80 0.47 0.75 15.94
N THR A 81 0.97 -0.48 15.76
CA THR A 81 2.25 -0.93 16.34
C THR A 81 3.43 -0.18 15.76
N ARG A 82 3.40 0.15 14.47
CA ARG A 82 4.49 0.87 13.81
C ARG A 82 4.50 2.34 14.17
N SER A 83 3.33 2.97 14.31
CA SER A 83 3.20 4.32 14.84
C SER A 83 3.77 4.43 16.25
N LYS A 84 3.56 3.42 17.12
CA LYS A 84 4.17 3.36 18.46
C LYS A 84 5.70 3.30 18.40
N HIS A 85 6.26 2.49 17.48
CA HIS A 85 7.72 2.38 17.33
C HIS A 85 8.36 3.66 16.77
N LYS A 86 7.65 4.46 15.98
CA LYS A 86 8.16 5.76 15.48
C LYS A 86 8.22 6.85 16.56
N LEU A 87 7.53 6.67 17.68
CA LEU A 87 7.40 7.65 18.77
C LEU A 87 8.29 7.34 19.99
N SER A 88 9.02 6.21 19.96
CA SER A 88 9.98 5.79 21.00
C SER A 88 11.41 6.02 20.55
#